data_AF-A0AAW3VC75-F1
#
_entry.id   AF-A0AAW3VC75-F1
#
_cell.length_a   1.000
_cell.length_b   1.000
_cell.length_c   1.000
_cell.angle_alpha   90.00
_cell.angle_beta   90.00
_cell.angle_gamma   90.00
#
_symmetry.space_group_name_H-M   'P 1'
#
loop_
_entity.id
_entity.type
_entity.pdbx_description
1 polymer ?
#
loop_
_entity_poly.entity_id
_entity_poly.type
_entity_poly.pdbx_seq_one_letter_code
_entity_poly.pdbx_strand_id
1 'polypeptide(L)'
;MNSPISLVQSIDALLPQTQCGLCGHRDGCLPYAQSIAEGENANKCVPGGQPVADALAALLNRPKLQAEESVWPVQADGRPQRIKAVIREDECIGCTKCISACPVDAIIGSGKLMHTILTDLCTGCELCIPPCPVDCIDLVEDQQPLPTEAQRLAEQDDLRQRYYAHIQREEKRRTDRKGPVVRAEIDTALFARFSALNEQLPVIEVASKPENAPVAFDSKTTIELAKLRTQIKKLEKQLSVREDARKRTQLEELTQQLQALQG
;
A
#
# COMPACT_ATOMS: atom_id res chain seq x y z
N MET A 1 33.65 1.42 -4.44
CA MET A 1 32.79 0.22 -4.44
C MET A 1 31.46 0.64 -3.84
N ASN A 2 30.44 0.83 -4.67
CA ASN A 2 29.13 1.26 -4.18
C ASN A 2 28.47 0.04 -3.51
N SER A 3 28.24 0.13 -2.21
CA SER A 3 27.45 -0.88 -1.49
C SER A 3 26.09 -1.07 -2.17
N PRO A 4 25.50 -2.27 -2.19
CA PRO A 4 24.21 -2.53 -2.83
C PRO A 4 23.12 -1.54 -2.38
N ILE A 5 23.17 -1.10 -1.12
CA ILE A 5 22.29 -0.08 -0.55
C ILE A 5 22.44 1.28 -1.26
N SER A 6 23.67 1.73 -1.53
CA SER A 6 23.94 3.01 -2.19
C SER A 6 23.45 3.01 -3.65
N LEU A 7 23.53 1.87 -4.33
CA LEU A 7 22.97 1.72 -5.67
C LEU A 7 21.44 1.83 -5.66
N VAL A 8 20.76 1.14 -4.73
CA VAL A 8 19.29 1.22 -4.60
C VAL A 8 18.84 2.65 -4.31
N GLN A 9 19.53 3.38 -3.43
CA GLN A 9 19.23 4.80 -3.19
C GLN A 9 19.38 5.65 -4.45
N SER A 10 20.42 5.40 -5.25
CA SER A 10 20.65 6.13 -6.51
C SER A 10 19.56 5.84 -7.54
N ILE A 11 19.06 4.60 -7.59
CA ILE A 11 17.95 4.20 -8.45
C ILE A 11 16.64 4.84 -7.98
N ASP A 12 16.33 4.73 -6.68
CA ASP A 12 15.12 5.31 -6.09
C ASP A 12 15.05 6.84 -6.27
N ALA A 13 16.21 7.50 -6.23
CA ALA A 13 16.34 8.94 -6.51
C ALA A 13 15.90 9.34 -7.93
N LEU A 14 15.99 8.43 -8.92
CA LEU A 14 15.58 8.68 -10.30
C LEU A 14 14.10 8.39 -10.56
N LEU A 15 13.43 7.67 -9.66
CA LEU A 15 12.02 7.29 -9.82
C LEU A 15 11.11 8.49 -9.50
N PRO A 16 9.93 8.60 -10.15
CA PRO A 16 9.03 9.75 -9.98
C PRO A 16 8.27 9.77 -8.65
N GLN A 17 8.47 8.78 -7.77
CA GLN A 17 7.88 8.70 -6.44
C GLN A 17 6.34 8.77 -6.40
N THR A 18 5.66 8.34 -7.47
CA THR A 18 4.18 8.29 -7.53
C THR A 18 3.58 7.17 -6.70
N GLN A 19 4.37 6.15 -6.36
CA GLN A 19 3.98 4.96 -5.58
C GLN A 19 2.82 4.16 -6.21
N CYS A 20 2.65 4.21 -7.52
CA CYS A 20 1.50 3.63 -8.23
C CYS A 20 1.53 2.10 -8.40
N GLY A 21 2.70 1.49 -8.35
CA GLY A 21 2.87 0.04 -8.55
C GLY A 21 2.60 -0.49 -9.96
N LEU A 22 2.49 0.38 -10.98
CA LEU A 22 2.29 -0.01 -12.39
C LEU A 22 3.43 -0.89 -12.93
N CYS A 23 4.64 -0.77 -12.38
CA CYS A 23 5.80 -1.59 -12.73
C CYS A 23 5.74 -3.03 -12.17
N GLY A 24 4.68 -3.41 -11.46
CA GLY A 24 4.52 -4.69 -10.78
C GLY A 24 4.84 -4.67 -9.28
N HIS A 25 5.49 -3.61 -8.79
CA HIS A 25 5.85 -3.43 -7.38
C HIS A 25 4.81 -2.59 -6.64
N ARG A 26 3.80 -3.27 -6.09
CA ARG A 26 2.63 -2.62 -5.46
C ARG A 26 2.96 -1.78 -4.23
N ASP A 27 4.08 -2.07 -3.58
CA ASP A 27 4.51 -1.41 -2.34
C ASP A 27 5.38 -0.17 -2.60
N GLY A 28 5.42 0.34 -3.83
CA GLY A 28 6.02 1.64 -4.15
C GLY A 28 7.33 1.57 -4.95
N CYS A 29 8.01 2.71 -5.01
CA CYS A 29 9.20 2.92 -5.82
C CYS A 29 10.44 2.21 -5.28
N LEU A 30 10.63 2.17 -3.96
CA LEU A 30 11.82 1.56 -3.33
C LEU A 30 11.95 0.05 -3.64
N PRO A 31 10.89 -0.78 -3.54
CA PRO A 31 10.97 -2.18 -3.97
C PRO A 31 11.39 -2.35 -5.43
N TYR A 32 10.85 -1.52 -6.34
CA TYR A 32 11.28 -1.55 -7.74
C TYR A 32 12.75 -1.17 -7.90
N ALA A 33 13.21 -0.16 -7.15
CA ALA A 33 14.61 0.23 -7.14
C ALA A 33 15.53 -0.90 -6.67
N GLN A 34 15.10 -1.67 -5.66
CA GLN A 34 15.81 -2.86 -5.20
C GLN A 34 15.86 -3.93 -6.29
N SER A 35 14.74 -4.27 -6.91
CA SER A 35 14.71 -5.30 -7.94
C SER A 35 15.51 -4.91 -9.19
N ILE A 36 15.53 -3.63 -9.57
CA ILE A 36 16.42 -3.12 -10.63
C ILE A 36 17.89 -3.38 -10.27
N ALA A 37 18.31 -3.07 -9.04
CA ALA A 37 19.67 -3.31 -8.57
C ALA A 37 20.02 -4.80 -8.61
N GLU A 38 19.06 -5.68 -8.37
CA GLU A 38 19.19 -7.14 -8.42
C GLU A 38 19.16 -7.72 -9.85
N GLY A 39 18.82 -6.92 -10.87
CA GLY A 39 18.90 -7.32 -12.27
C GLY A 39 17.60 -7.18 -13.07
N GLU A 40 16.51 -6.72 -12.46
CA GLU A 40 15.25 -6.46 -13.17
C GLU A 40 15.41 -5.36 -14.24
N ASN A 41 14.58 -5.43 -15.28
CA ASN A 41 14.53 -4.43 -16.34
C ASN A 41 14.16 -3.04 -15.80
N ALA A 42 14.91 -2.03 -16.22
CA ALA A 42 14.79 -0.65 -15.75
C ALA A 42 13.90 0.25 -16.63
N ASN A 43 12.92 -0.33 -17.32
CA ASN A 43 12.04 0.36 -18.29
C ASN A 43 10.55 0.26 -17.95
N LYS A 44 10.19 -0.30 -16.78
CA LYS A 44 8.80 -0.55 -16.38
C LYS A 44 8.12 0.63 -15.67
N CYS A 45 8.85 1.72 -15.44
CA CYS A 45 8.29 2.90 -14.78
C CYS A 45 7.42 3.71 -15.76
N VAL A 46 6.14 3.32 -15.89
CA VAL A 46 5.16 4.00 -16.74
C VAL A 46 5.13 5.53 -16.50
N PRO A 47 4.92 6.06 -15.27
CA PRO A 47 4.88 7.52 -15.06
C PRO A 47 6.24 8.20 -15.26
N GLY A 48 7.34 7.45 -15.18
CA GLY A 48 8.69 7.97 -15.43
C GLY A 48 9.00 8.14 -16.92
N GLY A 49 8.32 7.37 -17.78
CA GLY A 49 8.49 7.40 -19.22
C GLY A 49 9.91 7.08 -19.69
N GLN A 50 10.20 7.42 -20.94
CA GLN A 50 11.51 7.20 -21.55
C GLN A 50 12.65 7.94 -20.80
N PRO A 51 12.48 9.17 -20.28
CA PRO A 51 13.55 9.85 -19.56
C PRO A 51 14.07 9.07 -18.34
N VAL A 52 13.17 8.46 -17.55
CA VAL A 52 13.58 7.66 -16.38
C VAL A 52 14.25 6.36 -16.84
N ALA A 53 13.71 5.67 -17.85
CA ALA A 53 14.33 4.46 -18.39
C ALA A 53 15.75 4.71 -18.90
N ASP A 54 15.98 5.83 -19.59
CA ASP A 54 17.28 6.25 -20.10
C ASP A 54 18.25 6.61 -18.97
N ALA A 55 17.79 7.36 -17.95
CA ALA A 55 18.60 7.72 -16.79
C ALA A 55 19.03 6.49 -15.99
N LEU A 56 18.12 5.52 -15.82
CA LEU A 56 18.42 4.25 -15.16
C LEU A 56 19.41 3.40 -15.96
N ALA A 57 19.23 3.30 -17.28
CA ALA A 57 20.17 2.59 -18.15
C ALA A 57 21.59 3.18 -18.05
N ALA A 58 21.70 4.51 -18.03
CA ALA A 58 22.95 5.21 -17.83
C ALA A 58 23.57 4.94 -16.45
N LEU A 59 22.79 5.06 -15.37
CA LEU A 59 23.24 4.80 -14.00
C LEU A 59 23.76 3.36 -13.82
N LEU A 60 23.07 2.40 -14.43
CA LEU A 60 23.37 0.97 -14.30
C LEU A 60 24.42 0.47 -15.29
N ASN A 61 24.85 1.32 -16.24
CA ASN A 61 25.66 0.94 -17.39
C ASN A 61 25.05 -0.27 -18.15
N ARG A 62 23.74 -0.20 -18.40
CA ARG A 62 22.95 -1.22 -19.13
C ARG A 62 22.50 -0.67 -20.49
N PRO A 63 22.20 -1.53 -21.47
CA PRO A 63 21.59 -1.09 -22.73
C PRO A 63 20.29 -0.32 -22.48
N LYS A 64 20.04 0.70 -23.31
CA LYS A 64 18.76 1.42 -23.29
C LYS A 64 17.64 0.49 -23.73
N LEU A 65 16.52 0.57 -23.01
CA LEU A 65 15.29 -0.15 -23.29
C LEU A 65 14.18 0.86 -23.54
N GLN A 66 13.22 0.50 -24.39
CA GLN A 66 12.01 1.30 -24.58
C GLN A 66 11.15 1.25 -23.31
N ALA A 67 10.72 2.39 -22.79
CA ALA A 67 9.84 2.45 -21.63
C ALA A 67 8.48 1.81 -21.93
N GLU A 68 7.89 1.16 -20.94
CA GLU A 68 6.50 0.68 -21.02
C GLU A 68 5.54 1.86 -21.23
N GLU A 69 4.57 1.66 -22.10
CA GLU A 69 3.67 2.72 -22.55
C GLU A 69 2.61 3.05 -21.50
N SER A 70 2.26 4.33 -21.42
CA SER A 70 1.11 4.80 -20.65
C SER A 70 -0.15 4.80 -21.52
N VAL A 71 -1.31 4.69 -20.86
CA VAL A 71 -2.60 4.97 -21.50
C VAL A 71 -2.77 6.47 -21.80
N TRP A 72 -2.00 7.33 -21.12
CA TRP A 72 -2.04 8.77 -21.27
C TRP A 72 -1.02 9.25 -22.30
N PRO A 73 -1.34 10.27 -23.12
CA PRO A 73 -0.42 10.81 -24.13
C PRO A 73 0.91 11.26 -23.55
N VAL A 74 1.99 11.12 -24.32
CA VAL A 74 3.33 11.60 -23.93
C VAL A 74 3.42 13.10 -24.15
N GLN A 75 3.93 13.81 -23.15
CA GLN A 75 4.16 15.26 -23.16
C GLN A 75 5.53 15.59 -23.78
N ALA A 76 5.81 16.89 -23.95
CA ALA A 76 7.04 17.38 -24.58
C ALA A 76 8.34 16.95 -23.87
N ASP A 77 8.29 16.63 -22.58
CA ASP A 77 9.45 16.17 -21.81
C ASP A 77 9.67 14.65 -21.88
N GLY A 78 8.90 13.93 -22.70
CA GLY A 78 9.00 12.48 -22.89
C GLY A 78 8.32 11.64 -21.80
N ARG A 79 7.57 12.27 -20.88
CA ARG A 79 6.80 11.58 -19.83
C ARG A 79 5.30 11.62 -20.15
N PRO A 80 4.49 10.68 -19.63
CA PRO A 80 3.04 10.71 -19.83
C PRO A 80 2.38 11.93 -19.19
N GLN A 81 1.21 12.31 -19.72
CA GLN A 81 0.36 13.38 -19.18
C GLN A 81 0.10 13.16 -17.70
N ARG A 82 0.46 14.16 -16.90
CA ARG A 82 0.17 14.19 -15.46
C ARG A 82 -1.34 14.23 -15.27
N ILE A 83 -1.83 13.35 -14.40
CA ILE A 83 -3.24 13.24 -14.04
C ILE A 83 -3.43 13.42 -12.55
N LYS A 84 -4.60 13.91 -12.16
CA LYS A 84 -5.04 14.09 -10.77
C LYS A 84 -6.38 13.40 -10.59
N ALA A 85 -6.60 12.84 -9.40
CA ALA A 85 -7.91 12.31 -9.04
C ALA A 85 -8.77 13.40 -8.40
N VAL A 86 -10.06 13.42 -8.72
CA VAL A 86 -11.08 14.27 -8.09
C VAL A 86 -12.26 13.40 -7.65
N ILE A 87 -12.90 13.77 -6.54
CA ILE A 87 -14.09 13.07 -6.03
C ILE A 87 -15.33 13.85 -6.46
N ARG A 88 -16.31 13.16 -7.03
CA ARG A 88 -17.68 13.67 -7.18
C ARG A 88 -18.34 13.68 -5.80
N GLU A 89 -18.42 14.89 -5.26
CA GLU A 89 -18.75 15.16 -3.86
C GLU A 89 -20.17 14.73 -3.48
N ASP A 90 -21.12 14.89 -4.39
CA ASP A 90 -22.53 14.54 -4.26
C ASP A 90 -22.78 13.02 -4.22
N GLU A 91 -21.91 12.22 -4.82
CA GLU A 91 -22.00 10.76 -4.83
C GLU A 91 -21.24 10.10 -3.67
N CYS A 92 -20.37 10.86 -2.98
CA CYS A 92 -19.49 10.30 -1.96
C CYS A 92 -20.25 9.92 -0.68
N ILE A 93 -20.26 8.62 -0.35
CA ILE A 93 -20.94 8.10 0.85
C ILE A 93 -20.09 8.10 2.14
N GLY A 94 -18.86 8.63 2.10
CA GLY A 94 -18.02 8.69 3.30
C GLY A 94 -17.52 7.32 3.82
N CYS A 95 -17.23 6.35 2.94
CA CYS A 95 -16.84 4.98 3.34
C CYS A 95 -15.37 4.80 3.81
N THR A 96 -14.55 5.85 3.76
CA THR A 96 -13.12 5.94 4.10
C THR A 96 -12.15 4.98 3.39
N LYS A 97 -12.60 4.13 2.46
CA LYS A 97 -11.71 3.16 1.78
C LYS A 97 -10.64 3.82 0.90
N CYS A 98 -11.00 4.92 0.25
CA CYS A 98 -10.09 5.74 -0.57
C CYS A 98 -9.01 6.43 0.28
N ILE A 99 -9.32 6.87 1.51
CA ILE A 99 -8.32 7.48 2.42
C ILE A 99 -7.20 6.47 2.68
N SER A 100 -7.56 5.25 3.05
CA SER A 100 -6.54 4.22 3.26
C SER A 100 -5.81 3.89 1.94
N ALA A 101 -6.48 4.03 0.77
CA ALA A 101 -5.92 4.17 -0.59
C ALA A 101 -4.61 4.92 -0.69
N CYS A 102 -4.68 6.09 -0.08
CA CYS A 102 -3.81 7.23 -0.21
C CYS A 102 -2.33 6.96 0.09
N PRO A 103 -1.38 6.63 -0.81
CA PRO A 103 0.00 6.43 -0.37
C PRO A 103 0.63 7.73 0.17
N VAL A 104 0.11 8.89 -0.25
CA VAL A 104 0.63 10.21 0.12
C VAL A 104 -0.34 11.01 1.01
N ASP A 105 -1.40 10.36 1.51
CA ASP A 105 -2.43 10.96 2.35
C ASP A 105 -3.06 12.26 1.78
N ALA A 106 -3.26 12.31 0.46
CA ALA A 106 -3.86 13.45 -0.25
C ALA A 106 -5.40 13.53 -0.11
N ILE A 107 -6.05 12.56 0.54
CA ILE A 107 -7.51 12.51 0.67
C ILE A 107 -7.92 12.87 2.09
N ILE A 108 -8.79 13.87 2.21
CA ILE A 108 -9.32 14.34 3.49
C ILE A 108 -10.80 14.00 3.63
N GLY A 109 -11.23 13.79 4.87
CA GLY A 109 -12.62 13.58 5.25
C GLY A 109 -12.75 12.56 6.39
N SER A 110 -13.96 12.12 6.68
CA SER A 110 -14.24 11.23 7.81
C SER A 110 -15.37 10.25 7.49
N GLY A 111 -15.54 9.24 8.34
CA GLY A 111 -16.61 8.27 8.20
C GLY A 111 -17.98 8.94 8.13
N LYS A 112 -18.77 8.57 7.12
CA LYS A 112 -20.12 9.12 6.83
C LYS A 112 -20.13 10.61 6.47
N LEU A 113 -18.98 11.21 6.19
CA LEU A 113 -18.86 12.54 5.64
C LEU A 113 -18.21 12.47 4.26
N MET A 114 -18.53 13.45 3.42
CA MET A 114 -17.92 13.61 2.10
C MET A 114 -16.39 13.71 2.21
N HIS A 115 -15.70 13.11 1.24
CA HIS A 115 -14.25 13.23 1.13
C HIS A 115 -13.89 14.13 -0.05
N THR A 116 -12.71 14.75 0.03
CA THR A 116 -12.15 15.57 -1.04
C THR A 116 -10.68 15.21 -1.24
N ILE A 117 -10.21 15.27 -2.49
CA ILE A 117 -8.79 15.06 -2.83
C ILE A 117 -8.12 16.42 -2.96
N LEU A 118 -7.01 16.60 -2.24
CA LEU A 118 -6.13 17.75 -2.41
C LEU A 118 -5.29 17.52 -3.66
N THR A 119 -5.69 18.10 -4.78
CA THR A 119 -5.06 17.88 -6.12
C THR A 119 -3.58 18.22 -6.14
N ASP A 120 -3.16 19.21 -5.36
CA ASP A 120 -1.75 19.63 -5.24
C ASP A 120 -0.89 18.51 -4.64
N LEU A 121 -1.48 17.64 -3.81
CA LEU A 121 -0.81 16.52 -3.17
C LEU A 121 -1.05 15.18 -3.90
N CYS A 122 -1.97 15.15 -4.86
CA CYS A 122 -2.31 13.93 -5.58
C CYS A 122 -1.23 13.58 -6.60
N THR A 123 -0.72 12.34 -6.54
CA THR A 123 0.29 11.85 -7.50
C THR A 123 -0.30 11.29 -8.79
N GLY A 124 -1.63 11.19 -8.89
CA GLY A 124 -2.28 10.49 -10.01
C GLY A 124 -2.02 8.99 -10.01
N CYS A 125 -1.79 8.37 -8.85
CA CYS A 125 -1.48 6.93 -8.75
C CYS A 125 -2.67 5.99 -8.97
N GLU A 126 -3.89 6.53 -9.08
CA GLU A 126 -5.14 5.77 -9.34
C GLU A 126 -5.55 4.74 -8.28
N LEU A 127 -4.73 4.51 -7.23
CA LEU A 127 -4.99 3.52 -6.18
C LEU A 127 -6.30 3.73 -5.42
N CYS A 128 -6.84 4.95 -5.44
CA CYS A 128 -8.10 5.28 -4.78
C CYS A 128 -9.35 4.84 -5.56
N ILE A 129 -9.25 4.58 -6.88
CA ILE A 129 -10.38 4.22 -7.74
C ILE A 129 -10.93 2.83 -7.39
N PRO A 130 -10.14 1.72 -7.45
CA PRO A 130 -10.68 0.38 -7.19
C PRO A 130 -11.41 0.19 -5.85
N PRO A 131 -10.98 0.80 -4.72
CA PRO A 131 -11.66 0.62 -3.45
C PRO A 131 -12.94 1.47 -3.29
N CYS A 132 -13.26 2.40 -4.20
CA CYS A 132 -14.45 3.23 -4.12
C CYS A 132 -15.71 2.40 -4.49
N PRO A 133 -16.65 2.16 -3.55
CA PRO A 133 -17.80 1.29 -3.79
C PRO A 133 -18.91 1.93 -4.64
N VAL A 134 -18.84 3.26 -4.83
CA VAL A 134 -19.83 4.06 -5.57
C VAL A 134 -19.21 4.69 -6.82
N ASP A 135 -17.96 4.35 -7.14
CA ASP A 135 -17.26 4.80 -8.35
C ASP A 135 -17.27 6.33 -8.57
N CYS A 136 -17.18 7.10 -7.48
CA CYS A 136 -17.27 8.57 -7.50
C CYS A 136 -15.92 9.28 -7.70
N ILE A 137 -14.94 8.66 -8.36
CA ILE A 137 -13.58 9.22 -8.51
C ILE A 137 -13.24 9.32 -9.99
N ASP A 138 -12.98 10.54 -10.46
CA ASP A 138 -12.58 10.81 -11.83
C ASP A 138 -11.09 11.17 -11.91
N LEU A 139 -10.51 10.92 -13.08
CA LEU A 139 -9.16 11.38 -13.41
C LEU A 139 -9.25 12.57 -14.36
N VAL A 140 -8.55 13.64 -13.99
CA VAL A 140 -8.48 14.88 -14.76
C VAL A 140 -7.02 15.20 -15.08
N GLU A 141 -6.79 15.81 -16.22
CA GLU A 141 -5.46 16.25 -16.61
C GLU A 141 -4.97 17.38 -15.69
N ASP A 142 -3.70 17.29 -15.29
CA ASP A 142 -3.01 18.40 -14.65
C ASP A 142 -2.66 19.46 -15.71
N GLN A 143 -3.29 20.63 -15.59
CA GLN A 143 -3.13 21.77 -16.50
C GLN A 143 -1.95 22.67 -16.09
N GLN A 144 -1.22 22.34 -15.02
CA GLN A 144 -0.01 23.06 -14.63
C GLN A 144 1.08 22.90 -15.70
N PRO A 145 1.93 23.93 -15.90
CA PRO A 145 3.04 23.84 -16.83
C PRO A 145 4.01 22.73 -16.42
N LEU A 146 4.70 22.15 -17.41
CA LEU A 146 5.72 21.12 -17.16
C LEU A 146 6.78 21.66 -16.20
N PRO A 147 7.12 20.91 -15.13
CA PRO A 147 8.10 21.36 -14.17
C PRO A 147 9.50 21.35 -14.78
N THR A 148 10.30 22.34 -14.37
CA THR A 148 11.75 22.32 -14.56
C THR A 148 12.38 21.12 -13.82
N GLU A 149 13.61 20.77 -14.17
CA GLU A 149 14.28 19.64 -13.51
C GLU A 149 14.44 19.84 -11.99
N ALA A 150 14.79 21.05 -11.55
CA ALA A 150 14.91 21.37 -10.13
C ALA A 150 13.56 21.23 -9.39
N GLN A 151 12.45 21.68 -10.01
CA GLN A 151 11.11 21.51 -9.44
C GLN A 151 10.71 20.04 -9.37
N ARG A 152 11.04 19.25 -10.40
CA ARG A 152 10.74 17.81 -10.45
C ARG A 152 11.47 17.05 -9.34
N LEU A 153 12.76 17.33 -9.13
CA LEU A 153 13.54 16.73 -8.04
C LEU A 153 12.95 17.09 -6.68
N ALA A 154 12.58 18.35 -6.46
CA ALA A 154 11.94 18.78 -5.22
C ALA A 154 10.57 18.10 -4.99
N GLU A 155 9.75 17.96 -6.04
CA GLU A 155 8.47 17.23 -5.99
C GLU A 155 8.70 15.74 -5.65
N GLN A 156 9.66 15.08 -6.30
CA GLN A 156 10.01 13.68 -6.00
C GLN A 156 10.45 13.49 -4.56
N ASP A 157 11.27 14.39 -4.03
CA ASP A 157 11.74 14.33 -2.65
C ASP A 157 10.59 14.53 -1.65
N ASP A 158 9.70 15.51 -1.87
CA ASP A 158 8.50 15.73 -1.04
C ASP A 158 7.58 14.50 -1.06
N LEU A 159 7.33 13.93 -2.24
CA LEU A 159 6.51 12.72 -2.38
C LEU A 159 7.13 11.51 -1.66
N ARG A 160 8.45 11.34 -1.75
CA ARG A 160 9.17 10.29 -1.02
C ARG A 160 9.02 10.48 0.49
N GLN A 161 9.24 11.69 0.99
CA GLN A 161 9.08 12.00 2.42
C GLN A 161 7.65 11.74 2.91
N ARG A 162 6.64 12.16 2.14
CA ARG A 162 5.23 11.90 2.46
C ARG A 162 4.92 10.42 2.53
N TYR A 163 5.44 9.64 1.58
CA TYR A 163 5.22 8.21 1.55
C TYR A 163 5.85 7.51 2.76
N TYR A 164 7.09 7.85 3.13
CA TYR A 164 7.73 7.31 4.33
C TYR A 164 6.96 7.69 5.61
N ALA A 165 6.48 8.93 5.70
CA ALA A 165 5.64 9.37 6.81
C ALA A 165 4.30 8.61 6.86
N HIS A 166 3.72 8.27 5.70
CA HIS A 166 2.52 7.44 5.59
C HIS A 166 2.79 6.01 6.08
N ILE A 167 3.88 5.38 5.65
CA ILE A 167 4.27 4.04 6.13
C ILE A 167 4.41 4.02 7.66
N GLN A 168 5.08 5.02 8.23
CA GLN A 168 5.22 5.13 9.68
C GLN A 168 3.87 5.30 10.40
N ARG A 169 2.92 6.04 9.81
CA ARG A 169 1.55 6.15 10.35
C ARG A 169 0.80 4.82 10.29
N GLU A 170 0.90 4.09 9.19
CA GLU A 170 0.24 2.80 9.03
C GLU A 170 0.83 1.73 9.96
N GLU A 171 2.16 1.73 10.18
CA GLU A 171 2.80 0.82 11.13
C GLU A 171 2.33 1.10 12.57
N LYS A 172 2.25 2.37 12.98
CA LYS A 172 1.67 2.76 14.29
C LYS A 172 0.19 2.37 14.40
N ARG A 173 -0.58 2.48 13.32
CA ARG A 173 -1.98 2.04 13.32
C ARG A 173 -2.10 0.52 13.37
N ARG A 174 -1.14 -0.23 12.83
CA ARG A 174 -1.14 -1.70 12.82
C ARG A 174 -1.14 -2.27 14.23
N THR A 175 -0.41 -1.67 15.17
CA THR A 175 -0.39 -2.11 16.57
C THR A 175 -1.73 -1.90 17.27
N ASP A 176 -2.46 -0.85 16.90
CA ASP A 176 -3.74 -0.48 17.53
C ASP A 176 -4.96 -1.08 16.82
N ARG A 177 -4.80 -1.56 15.59
CA ARG A 177 -5.89 -2.03 14.74
C ARG A 177 -6.42 -3.39 15.21
N LYS A 178 -7.71 -3.41 15.56
CA LYS A 178 -8.49 -4.65 15.77
C LYS A 178 -9.24 -5.00 14.48
N GLY A 179 -8.75 -5.98 13.72
CA GLY A 179 -9.44 -6.54 12.55
C GLY A 179 -8.54 -6.88 11.36
N PRO A 180 -9.08 -7.52 10.32
CA PRO A 180 -8.31 -7.97 9.15
C PRO A 180 -7.78 -6.77 8.35
N VAL A 181 -6.54 -6.86 7.87
CA VAL A 181 -5.90 -5.89 6.98
C VAL A 181 -6.43 -6.09 5.56
N VAL A 182 -6.88 -5.02 4.90
CA VAL A 182 -7.52 -5.06 3.56
C VAL A 182 -6.53 -4.64 2.45
N ARG A 183 -5.25 -4.42 2.81
CA ARG A 183 -4.16 -4.14 1.86
C ARG A 183 -3.09 -5.23 1.91
N ALA A 184 -2.35 -5.35 0.81
CA ALA A 184 -1.08 -6.04 0.81
C ALA A 184 -0.18 -5.44 1.91
N GLU A 185 0.55 -6.31 2.62
CA GLU A 185 1.48 -5.86 3.66
C GLU A 185 2.66 -5.16 2.99
N ILE A 186 2.85 -3.88 3.32
CA ILE A 186 4.06 -3.15 2.95
C ILE A 186 5.23 -3.80 3.69
N ASP A 187 6.36 -4.03 3.00
CA ASP A 187 7.60 -4.48 3.64
C ASP A 187 8.22 -3.34 4.46
N THR A 188 7.63 -3.03 5.62
CA THR A 188 8.08 -1.96 6.52
C THR A 188 9.54 -2.13 6.94
N ALA A 189 10.05 -3.37 6.99
CA ALA A 189 11.45 -3.64 7.34
C ALA A 189 12.42 -3.14 6.26
N LEU A 190 12.07 -3.32 4.98
CA LEU A 190 12.81 -2.74 3.86
C LEU A 190 12.88 -1.21 3.99
N PHE A 191 11.74 -0.54 4.18
CA PHE A 191 11.71 0.92 4.29
C PHE A 191 12.46 1.44 5.53
N ALA A 192 12.34 0.77 6.67
CA ALA A 192 13.06 1.12 7.89
C ALA A 192 14.58 1.11 7.69
N ARG A 193 15.11 0.06 7.03
CA ARG A 193 16.54 -0.05 6.70
C ARG A 193 17.04 1.15 5.89
N PHE A 194 16.26 1.63 4.92
CA PHE A 194 16.65 2.77 4.09
C PHE A 194 16.45 4.12 4.79
N SER A 195 15.40 4.27 5.59
CA SER A 195 15.17 5.51 6.37
C SER A 195 16.28 5.76 7.39
N ALA A 196 16.83 4.71 8.00
CA ALA A 196 17.93 4.83 8.97
C ALA A 196 19.25 5.31 8.37
N LEU A 197 19.40 5.26 7.04
CA LEU A 197 20.62 5.59 6.31
C LEU A 197 20.52 6.91 5.52
N ASN A 198 19.37 7.59 5.61
CA ASN A 198 19.15 8.87 4.94
C ASN A 198 18.47 9.85 5.90
N GLU A 199 19.24 10.83 6.38
CA GLU A 199 18.78 11.85 7.33
C GLU A 199 17.62 12.72 6.80
N GLN A 200 17.41 12.75 5.49
CA GLN A 200 16.33 13.51 4.86
C GLN A 200 14.98 12.78 4.88
N LEU A 201 14.95 11.50 5.28
CA LEU A 201 13.74 10.69 5.32
C LEU A 201 13.19 10.55 6.74
N PRO A 202 11.86 10.52 6.91
CA PRO A 202 11.25 10.16 8.19
C PRO A 202 11.70 8.76 8.63
N VAL A 203 12.19 8.65 9.86
CA VAL A 203 12.58 7.37 10.46
C VAL A 203 11.35 6.50 10.65
N ILE A 204 11.44 5.26 10.17
CA ILE A 204 10.40 4.24 10.38
C ILE A 204 10.83 3.35 11.54
N GLU A 205 10.00 3.32 12.58
CA GLU A 205 10.20 2.49 13.76
C GLU A 205 9.34 1.24 13.61
N VAL A 206 9.97 0.09 13.34
CA VAL A 206 9.26 -1.19 13.28
C VAL A 206 9.00 -1.64 14.70
N ALA A 207 7.73 -1.83 15.07
CA ALA A 207 7.41 -2.42 16.36
C ALA A 207 7.92 -3.86 16.38
N SER A 208 8.75 -4.22 17.37
CA SER A 208 9.15 -5.61 17.56
C SER A 208 7.89 -6.45 17.76
N LYS A 209 7.57 -7.32 16.81
CA LYS A 209 6.51 -8.31 16.96
C LYS A 209 6.75 -9.03 18.29
N PRO A 210 5.80 -9.06 19.24
CA PRO A 210 6.04 -9.81 20.47
C PRO A 210 6.37 -11.26 20.08
N GLU A 211 7.49 -11.78 20.58
CA GLU A 211 7.98 -13.15 20.35
C GLU A 211 6.98 -14.25 20.75
N ASN A 212 5.83 -13.87 21.32
CA ASN A 212 4.71 -14.74 21.64
C ASN A 212 3.53 -14.52 20.69
N ALA A 213 3.75 -14.69 19.38
CA ALA A 213 2.65 -15.10 18.51
C ALA A 213 2.32 -16.56 18.84
N PRO A 214 1.05 -16.92 19.13
CA PRO A 214 0.70 -18.32 19.32
C PRO A 214 1.10 -19.10 18.06
N VAL A 215 1.73 -20.25 18.29
CA VAL A 215 2.20 -21.20 17.27
C VAL A 215 1.26 -21.20 16.08
N ALA A 216 1.80 -20.90 14.89
CA ALA A 216 1.04 -20.89 13.66
C ALA A 216 0.46 -22.29 13.41
N PHE A 217 -0.81 -22.48 13.77
CA PHE A 217 -1.61 -23.59 13.27
C PHE A 217 -1.74 -23.43 11.75
N ASP A 218 -1.75 -24.55 11.00
CA ASP A 218 -2.05 -24.52 9.57
C ASP A 218 -3.33 -23.68 9.33
N SER A 219 -3.35 -22.96 8.22
CA SER A 219 -4.49 -22.22 7.69
C SER A 219 -5.82 -22.99 7.85
N LYS A 220 -5.79 -24.32 7.63
CA LYS A 220 -6.93 -25.22 7.84
C LYS A 220 -7.36 -25.34 9.29
N THR A 221 -6.44 -25.59 10.21
CA THR A 221 -6.72 -25.72 11.66
C THR A 221 -7.19 -24.39 12.25
N THR A 222 -6.66 -23.27 11.79
CA THR A 222 -7.10 -21.93 12.24
C THR A 222 -8.56 -21.65 11.84
N ILE A 223 -8.94 -22.01 10.61
CA ILE A 223 -10.32 -21.86 10.12
C ILE A 223 -11.27 -22.79 10.89
N GLU A 224 -10.84 -24.02 11.17
CA GLU A 224 -11.62 -25.01 11.91
C GLU A 224 -11.88 -24.58 13.37
N LEU A 225 -10.85 -24.09 14.05
CA LEU A 225 -10.97 -23.51 15.39
C LEU A 225 -11.93 -22.32 15.43
N ALA A 226 -11.89 -21.44 14.42
CA ALA A 226 -12.80 -20.30 14.34
C ALA A 226 -14.26 -20.73 14.10
N LYS A 227 -14.50 -21.75 13.27
CA LYS A 227 -15.82 -22.35 13.04
C LYS A 227 -16.39 -22.95 14.33
N LEU A 228 -15.60 -23.75 15.04
CA LEU A 228 -16.02 -24.37 16.30
C LEU A 228 -16.38 -23.32 17.36
N ARG A 229 -15.53 -22.30 17.57
CA ARG A 229 -15.80 -21.20 18.50
C ARG A 229 -17.11 -20.48 18.19
N THR A 230 -17.39 -20.26 16.91
CA THR A 230 -18.62 -19.58 16.45
C THR A 230 -19.85 -20.45 16.67
N GLN A 231 -19.75 -21.76 16.41
CA GLN A 231 -20.85 -22.71 16.60
C GLN A 231 -21.20 -22.90 18.09
N ILE A 232 -20.18 -23.02 18.95
CA ILE A 232 -20.33 -23.09 20.42
C ILE A 232 -21.07 -21.85 20.93
N LYS A 233 -20.59 -20.64 20.60
CA LYS A 233 -21.22 -19.38 21.03
C LYS A 233 -22.67 -19.25 20.55
N LYS A 234 -22.97 -19.76 19.35
CA LYS A 234 -24.34 -19.80 18.81
C LYS A 234 -25.23 -20.75 19.62
N LEU A 235 -24.73 -21.94 19.97
CA LEU A 235 -25.47 -22.92 20.77
C LEU A 235 -25.67 -22.45 22.21
N GLU A 236 -24.65 -21.86 22.85
CA GLU A 236 -24.76 -21.25 24.18
C GLU A 236 -25.87 -20.19 24.21
N LYS A 237 -25.90 -19.30 23.21
CA LYS A 237 -26.94 -18.27 23.09
C LYS A 237 -28.34 -18.87 22.83
N GLN A 238 -28.44 -20.02 22.17
CA GLN A 238 -29.73 -20.69 21.98
C GLN A 238 -30.21 -21.37 23.27
N LEU A 239 -29.30 -22.03 23.99
CA LEU A 239 -29.58 -22.67 25.27
C LEU A 239 -29.92 -21.67 26.37
N SER A 240 -29.35 -20.46 26.32
CA SER A 240 -29.71 -19.38 27.26
C SER A 240 -31.14 -18.85 27.06
N VAL A 241 -31.76 -19.09 25.89
CA VAL A 241 -33.13 -18.67 25.58
C VAL A 241 -34.12 -19.80 25.86
N ARG A 242 -33.75 -21.05 25.56
CA ARG A 242 -34.60 -22.22 25.80
C ARG A 242 -33.73 -23.46 25.98
N GLU A 243 -33.90 -24.15 27.10
CA GLU A 243 -33.22 -25.43 27.33
C GLU A 243 -33.69 -26.49 26.32
N ASP A 244 -32.73 -27.21 25.75
CA ASP A 244 -32.93 -28.29 24.79
C ASP A 244 -31.82 -29.33 25.01
N ALA A 245 -32.20 -30.53 25.43
CA ALA A 245 -31.27 -31.62 25.74
C ALA A 245 -30.39 -31.98 24.54
N ARG A 246 -30.92 -31.94 23.30
CA ARG A 246 -30.15 -32.28 22.09
C ARG A 246 -29.06 -31.25 21.81
N LYS A 247 -29.38 -29.96 21.99
CA LYS A 247 -28.42 -28.87 21.80
C LYS A 247 -27.36 -28.84 22.89
N ARG A 248 -27.70 -29.27 24.10
CA ARG A 248 -26.75 -29.39 25.22
C ARG A 248 -25.71 -30.47 24.92
N THR A 249 -26.13 -31.64 24.45
CA THR A 249 -25.21 -32.69 23.98
C THR A 249 -24.34 -32.22 22.81
N GLN A 250 -24.92 -31.47 21.86
CA GLN A 250 -24.16 -30.91 20.72
C GLN A 250 -23.12 -29.86 21.17
N LEU A 251 -23.45 -29.05 22.17
CA LEU A 251 -22.52 -28.08 22.75
C LEU A 251 -21.34 -28.79 23.43
N GLU A 252 -21.61 -29.84 24.21
CA GLU A 252 -20.58 -30.66 24.87
C GLU A 252 -19.63 -31.30 23.85
N GLU A 253 -20.18 -31.88 22.78
CA GLU A 253 -19.39 -32.50 21.70
C GLU A 253 -18.48 -31.48 20.99
N LEU A 254 -19.03 -30.33 20.59
CA LEU A 254 -18.24 -29.29 19.92
C LEU A 254 -17.17 -28.68 20.85
N THR A 255 -17.46 -28.60 22.15
CA THR A 255 -16.51 -28.11 23.15
C THR A 255 -15.35 -29.09 23.36
N GLN A 256 -15.63 -30.40 23.34
CA GLN A 256 -14.59 -31.43 23.36
C GLN A 256 -13.73 -31.40 22.08
N GLN A 257 -14.36 -31.24 20.91
CA GLN A 257 -13.62 -31.07 19.64
C GLN A 257 -12.72 -29.83 19.65
N LEU A 258 -13.20 -28.73 20.24
CA LEU A 258 -12.42 -27.50 20.39
C LEU A 258 -11.21 -27.71 21.31
N GLN A 259 -11.37 -28.42 22.43
CA GLN A 259 -10.28 -28.74 23.36
C GLN A 259 -9.25 -29.68 22.70
N ALA A 260 -9.70 -30.70 21.98
CA ALA A 260 -8.82 -31.64 21.28
C ALA A 260 -7.95 -30.96 20.20
N LEU A 261 -8.48 -29.93 19.54
CA LEU A 261 -7.75 -29.16 18.52
C LEU A 261 -6.87 -28.04 19.09
N GLN A 262 -7.07 -27.63 20.35
CA GLN A 262 -6.31 -26.54 20.96
C GLN A 262 -5.02 -27.00 21.67
N GLY A 263 -4.95 -28.26 22.11
CA GLY A 263 -3.79 -28.79 22.85
C GLY A 263 -3.71 -28.25 24.26
#